data_AF-A0A6B3CM08-F1
#
_entry.id   AF-A0A6B3CM08-F1
#
_cell.length_a   1.000
_cell.length_b   1.000
_cell.length_c   1.000
_cell.angle_alpha   90.00
_cell.angle_beta   90.00
_cell.angle_gamma   90.00
#
_symmetry.space_group_name_H-M   'P 1'
#
loop_
_entity.id
_entity.type
_entity.pdbx_description
1 polymer ?
#
loop_
_entity_poly.entity_id
_entity_poly.type
_entity_poly.pdbx_seq_one_letter_code
_entity_poly.pdbx_strand_id
1 'polypeptide(L)'
;LCSRLAVPCGLRPGEQLMATRSPAGLAALARQARACRELGLDVPVLTPAGIRERVGVSYRAALLHRPAATLDPAALTCALARACADKGVRFYGRSPLLA
;
A
#
# COMPACT_ATOMS: atom_id res chain seq x y z
N LEU A 1 -8.81 -7.19 8.62
CA LEU A 1 -8.75 -6.32 9.83
C LEU A 1 -9.92 -5.34 9.89
N CYS A 2 -10.10 -4.44 8.92
CA CYS A 2 -11.19 -3.45 8.94
C CYS A 2 -12.58 -4.07 9.11
N SER A 3 -12.90 -5.13 8.36
CA SER A 3 -14.15 -5.89 8.51
C SER A 3 -14.30 -6.48 9.92
N ARG A 4 -13.25 -7.13 10.46
CA ARG A 4 -13.24 -7.71 11.80
C ARG A 4 -13.50 -6.70 12.92
N LEU A 5 -13.11 -5.44 12.72
CA LEU A 5 -13.30 -4.36 13.69
C LEU A 5 -14.48 -3.44 13.33
N ALA A 6 -15.30 -3.82 12.33
CA ALA A 6 -16.41 -3.01 11.81
C ALA A 6 -16.05 -1.53 11.58
N VAL A 7 -14.85 -1.27 11.04
CA VAL A 7 -14.34 0.10 10.90
C VAL A 7 -14.98 0.76 9.68
N PRO A 8 -15.67 1.91 9.83
CA PRO A 8 -16.15 2.70 8.70
C PRO A 8 -14.99 3.53 8.10
N CYS A 9 -13.89 2.89 7.70
CA CYS A 9 -12.70 3.57 7.15
C CYS A 9 -12.74 3.76 5.64
N GLY A 10 -13.91 3.56 5.00
CA GLY A 10 -14.03 3.68 3.54
C GLY A 10 -13.04 2.78 2.80
N LEU A 11 -12.88 1.52 3.22
CA LEU A 11 -11.94 0.58 2.61
C LEU A 11 -12.29 0.37 1.13
N ARG A 12 -11.34 0.68 0.24
CA ARG A 12 -11.45 0.45 -1.20
C ARG A 12 -10.33 -0.50 -1.64
N PRO A 13 -10.61 -1.80 -1.82
CA PRO A 13 -9.68 -2.73 -2.45
C PRO A 13 -9.38 -2.29 -3.87
N GLY A 14 -8.18 -2.61 -4.34
CA GLY A 14 -7.76 -2.30 -5.69
C GLY A 14 -6.36 -2.79 -5.99
N GLU A 15 -5.73 -2.11 -6.93
CA GLU A 15 -4.38 -2.39 -7.39
C GLU A 15 -3.51 -1.15 -7.17
N GLN A 16 -2.20 -1.36 -7.03
CA GLN A 16 -1.24 -0.26 -6.92
C GLN A 16 -0.21 -0.34 -8.05
N LEU A 17 0.02 0.79 -8.71
CA LEU A 17 1.03 0.95 -9.74
C LEU A 17 2.27 1.64 -9.15
N MET A 18 3.40 0.94 -9.11
CA MET A 18 4.70 1.57 -8.85
C MET A 18 5.39 1.83 -10.18
N ALA A 19 5.26 3.06 -10.70
CA ALA A 19 5.64 3.45 -12.05
C ALA A 19 6.86 4.38 -12.11
N THR A 20 7.56 4.39 -13.24
CA THR A 20 8.71 5.28 -13.47
C THR A 20 8.70 5.92 -14.85
N ARG A 21 9.20 7.16 -14.92
CA ARG A 21 9.47 7.90 -16.17
C ARG A 21 10.96 8.00 -16.51
N SER A 22 11.84 7.63 -15.59
CA SER A 22 13.29 7.82 -15.75
C SER A 22 14.02 6.53 -16.14
N PRO A 23 15.13 6.61 -16.90
CA PRO A 23 15.98 5.46 -17.18
C PRO A 23 16.55 4.80 -15.91
N ALA A 24 17.02 5.61 -14.94
CA ALA A 24 17.52 5.10 -13.67
C ALA A 24 16.42 4.35 -12.89
N GLY A 25 15.19 4.86 -12.91
CA GLY A 25 14.05 4.19 -12.30
C GLY A 25 13.67 2.88 -13.01
N LEU A 26 13.91 2.75 -14.32
CA LEU A 26 13.68 1.50 -15.05
C LEU A 26 14.63 0.39 -14.56
N ALA A 27 15.90 0.71 -14.32
CA ALA A 27 16.86 -0.23 -13.76
C ALA A 27 16.48 -0.65 -12.33
N ALA A 28 16.03 0.29 -11.49
CA ALA A 28 15.54 -0.01 -10.15
C ALA A 28 14.30 -0.91 -10.17
N LEU A 29 13.34 -0.60 -11.06
CA LEU A 29 12.11 -1.37 -11.24
C LEU A 29 12.41 -2.79 -11.72
N ALA A 30 13.35 -2.97 -12.65
CA ALA A 30 13.78 -4.28 -13.12
C ALA A 30 14.40 -5.14 -12.00
N ARG A 31 15.20 -4.54 -11.11
CA ARG A 31 15.73 -5.23 -9.92
C ARG A 31 14.60 -5.67 -8.98
N GLN A 32 13.65 -4.79 -8.72
CA GLN A 32 12.50 -5.11 -7.87
C GLN A 32 11.62 -6.21 -8.49
N ALA A 33 11.37 -6.15 -9.80
CA ALA A 33 10.64 -7.19 -10.53
C ALA A 33 11.31 -8.56 -10.40
N ARG A 34 12.65 -8.60 -10.50
CA ARG A 34 13.43 -9.82 -10.33
C ARG A 34 13.31 -10.36 -8.90
N ALA A 35 13.48 -9.51 -7.90
CA ALA A 35 13.33 -9.90 -6.50
C ALA A 35 11.93 -10.46 -6.19
N CYS A 36 10.87 -9.82 -6.72
CA CYS A 36 9.51 -10.35 -6.59
C CYS A 36 9.37 -11.76 -7.17
N ARG A 37 9.93 -12.03 -8.36
CA ARG A 37 9.91 -13.37 -8.96
C ARG A 37 10.70 -14.39 -8.16
N GLU A 38 11.88 -14.02 -7.65
CA GLU A 38 12.71 -14.89 -6.81
C GLU A 38 11.99 -15.26 -5.49
N LEU A 39 11.11 -14.39 -5.01
CA LEU A 39 10.25 -14.62 -3.84
C LEU A 39 8.91 -15.32 -4.18
N GLY A 40 8.66 -15.66 -5.44
CA GLY A 40 7.39 -16.27 -5.88
C GLY A 40 6.18 -15.32 -5.81
N LEU A 41 6.41 -14.01 -5.83
CA LEU A 41 5.35 -13.00 -5.80
C LEU A 41 4.84 -12.69 -7.21
N ASP A 42 3.51 -12.73 -7.39
CA ASP A 42 2.85 -12.31 -8.63
C ASP A 42 2.75 -10.77 -8.69
N VAL A 43 3.82 -10.15 -9.21
CA VAL A 43 3.89 -8.70 -9.44
C VAL A 43 4.24 -8.44 -10.91
N PRO A 44 3.24 -8.37 -11.81
CA PRO A 44 3.47 -8.15 -13.23
C PRO A 44 4.13 -6.80 -13.52
N VAL A 45 5.00 -6.79 -14.53
CA VAL A 45 5.53 -5.55 -15.11
C VAL A 45 4.61 -5.10 -16.24
N LEU A 46 4.11 -3.88 -16.18
CA LEU A 46 3.28 -3.29 -17.22
C LEU A 46 4.09 -2.49 -18.22
N THR A 47 3.69 -2.60 -19.48
CA THR A 47 4.20 -1.79 -20.59
C THR A 47 3.62 -0.37 -20.56
N PRO A 48 4.23 0.60 -21.26
CA PRO A 48 3.67 1.94 -21.41
C PRO A 48 2.19 1.96 -21.87
N ALA A 49 1.83 1.06 -22.80
CA ALA A 49 0.46 0.95 -23.30
C ALA A 49 -0.50 0.49 -22.20
N GLY A 50 -0.15 -0.58 -21.48
CA GLY A 50 -0.98 -1.09 -20.38
C GLY A 50 -1.12 -0.09 -19.22
N ILE A 51 -0.12 0.77 -18.99
CA ILE A 51 -0.23 1.84 -18.00
C ILE A 51 -1.20 2.93 -18.48
N ARG A 52 -1.09 3.35 -19.74
CA ARG A 52 -1.94 4.40 -20.32
C ARG A 52 -3.41 3.99 -20.30
N GLU A 53 -3.72 2.73 -20.61
CA GLU A 53 -5.07 2.17 -20.52
C GLU A 53 -5.67 2.30 -19.11
N ARG A 54 -4.85 2.14 -18.07
CA ARG A 54 -5.29 2.12 -16.67
C ARG A 54 -5.44 3.50 -16.05
N VAL A 55 -4.50 4.41 -16.31
CA VAL A 55 -4.42 5.71 -15.60
C VAL A 55 -4.36 6.93 -16.52
N GLY A 56 -4.42 6.75 -17.84
CA GLY A 56 -4.44 7.85 -18.82
C GLY A 56 -3.13 8.60 -18.99
N VAL A 57 -2.08 8.26 -18.25
CA VAL A 57 -0.79 8.98 -18.23
C VAL A 57 0.37 8.09 -18.67
N SER A 58 1.37 8.71 -19.30
CA SER A 58 2.53 8.00 -19.84
C SER A 58 3.59 7.72 -18.78
N TYR A 59 4.05 6.47 -18.74
CA TYR A 59 5.18 5.98 -17.97
C TYR A 59 5.98 4.97 -18.81
N ARG A 60 7.24 4.71 -18.43
CA ARG A 60 8.12 3.76 -19.14
C ARG A 60 7.83 2.31 -18.75
N ALA A 61 7.55 2.06 -17.48
CA ALA A 61 7.17 0.77 -16.94
C ALA A 61 6.52 0.97 -15.56
N ALA A 62 5.76 -0.03 -15.10
CA ALA A 62 5.22 -0.07 -13.75
C ALA A 62 5.20 -1.51 -13.21
N LEU A 63 5.36 -1.67 -11.90
CA LEU A 63 4.98 -2.90 -11.21
C LEU A 63 3.53 -2.78 -10.76
N LEU A 64 2.76 -3.84 -10.99
CA LEU A 64 1.37 -3.95 -10.56
C LEU A 64 1.27 -4.80 -9.30
N HIS A 65 1.07 -4.15 -8.17
CA HIS A 65 0.92 -4.80 -6.87
C HIS A 65 -0.54 -5.15 -6.60
N ARG A 66 -0.75 -6.41 -6.19
CA ARG A 66 -2.03 -6.98 -5.77
C ARG A 66 -1.84 -7.95 -4.60
N PRO A 67 -2.76 -7.99 -3.63
CA PRO A 67 -3.83 -7.02 -3.40
C PRO A 67 -3.29 -5.68 -2.87
N ALA A 68 -3.94 -4.57 -3.20
CA ALA A 68 -3.72 -3.26 -2.59
C ALA A 68 -5.06 -2.67 -2.12
N ALA A 69 -5.02 -1.64 -1.26
CA ALA A 69 -6.22 -0.93 -0.84
C ALA A 69 -5.92 0.50 -0.39
N THR A 70 -6.91 1.38 -0.52
CA THR A 70 -6.93 2.68 0.15
C THR A 70 -8.01 2.69 1.23
N LEU A 71 -7.78 3.47 2.28
CA LEU A 71 -8.69 3.64 3.41
C LEU A 71 -8.36 4.94 4.14
N ASP A 72 -9.23 5.37 5.04
CA ASP A 72 -8.96 6.44 6.00
C ASP A 72 -8.08 5.91 7.15
N PRO A 73 -6.80 6.33 7.22
CA PRO A 73 -5.88 5.84 8.26
C PRO A 73 -6.26 6.35 9.65
N ALA A 74 -6.86 7.53 9.79
CA ALA A 74 -7.29 8.06 11.08
C ALA A 74 -8.46 7.23 11.62
N ALA A 75 -9.46 6.93 10.79
CA ALA A 75 -10.58 6.06 11.18
C ALA A 75 -10.12 4.67 11.63
N LEU A 76 -9.18 4.06 10.89
CA LEU A 76 -8.60 2.76 11.27
C LEU A 76 -7.82 2.84 12.58
N THR A 77 -7.00 3.87 12.76
CA THR A 77 -6.21 4.07 13.98
C THR A 77 -7.11 4.26 15.20
N CYS A 78 -8.16 5.08 15.10
CA CYS A 78 -9.12 5.28 16.18
C CYS A 78 -9.86 4.00 16.53
N ALA A 79 -10.25 3.19 15.54
CA ALA A 79 -10.91 1.91 15.80
C ALA A 79 -9.97 0.90 16.47
N LEU A 80 -8.69 0.86 16.09
CA LEU A 80 -7.68 0.04 16.76
C LEU A 80 -7.47 0.49 18.20
N ALA A 81 -7.37 1.80 18.45
CA ALA A 81 -7.24 2.35 19.80
C ALA A 81 -8.43 1.95 20.69
N ARG A 82 -9.67 2.06 20.18
CA ARG A 82 -10.87 1.59 20.89
C ARG A 82 -10.81 0.10 21.19
N ALA A 83 -10.52 -0.74 20.19
CA ALA A 83 -10.44 -2.19 20.37
C ALA A 83 -9.36 -2.63 21.38
N CYS A 84 -8.29 -1.83 21.53
CA CYS A 84 -7.27 -2.03 22.55
C CYS A 84 -7.73 -1.54 23.94
N ALA A 85 -8.39 -0.38 24.02
CA ALA A 85 -8.97 0.14 25.27
C ALA A 85 -10.00 -0.83 25.85
N ASP A 86 -10.84 -1.43 25.00
CA ASP A 86 -11.81 -2.47 25.38
C ASP A 86 -11.15 -3.72 25.98
N LYS A 87 -9.85 -3.92 25.71
CA LYS A 87 -9.02 -4.99 26.28
C LYS A 87 -8.19 -4.54 27.49
N GLY A 88 -8.43 -3.34 28.02
CA GLY A 88 -7.73 -2.80 29.19
C GLY A 88 -6.41 -2.08 28.88
N VAL A 89 -6.08 -1.83 27.61
CA VAL A 89 -4.90 -1.03 27.26
C VAL A 89 -5.10 0.42 27.67
N ARG A 90 -4.09 1.01 28.33
CA ARG A 90 -4.07 2.43 28.71
C ARG A 90 -3.23 3.23 27.73
N PHE A 91 -3.76 4.36 27.27
CA PHE A 91 -3.07 5.27 26.35
C PHE A 91 -2.59 6.52 27.09
N TYR A 92 -1.31 6.86 26.90
CA TYR A 92 -0.69 8.07 27.46
C TYR A 92 -0.31 9.01 26.31
N GLY A 93 -1.23 9.89 25.94
CA GLY A 93 -1.00 10.89 24.91
C GLY A 93 -0.14 12.04 25.43
N ARG A 94 0.70 12.64 24.57
CA ARG A 94 1.63 13.73 24.93
C ARG A 94 2.62 13.32 26.04
N SER A 95 2.98 12.04 26.10
CA SER A 95 3.92 11.48 27.09
C SER A 95 5.13 10.86 26.36
N PRO A 96 6.05 11.68 25.80
CA PRO A 96 7.25 11.15 25.18
C PRO A 96 8.12 10.43 26.23
N LEU A 97 8.73 9.31 25.84
CA LEU A 97 9.72 8.65 26.67
C LEU A 97 11.04 9.42 26.58
N LEU A 98 11.58 9.84 27.72
CA LEU A 98 12.90 10.48 27.82
C LEU A 98 13.93 9.42 28.22
N ALA A 99 15.12 9.48 27.61
CA ALA A 99 16.23 8.57 27.86
C ALA A 99 16.91 8.84 29.22
#